data_AF-A0AAU7T7W7-F1
#
_entry.id   AF-A0AAU7T7W7-F1
#
_cell.length_a   1.000
_cell.length_b   1.000
_cell.length_c   1.000
_cell.angle_alpha   90.00
_cell.angle_beta   90.00
_cell.angle_gamma   90.00
#
_symmetry.space_group_name_H-M   'P 1'
#
loop_
_entity.id
_entity.type
_entity.pdbx_description
1 polymer ?
#
loop_
_entity_poly.entity_id
_entity_poly.type
_entity_poly.pdbx_seq_one_letter_code
_entity_poly.pdbx_strand_id
1 'polypeptide(L)'
;MAVLAGAVVEQAGSGGTQSQGIAAGVAPTGHATVVRVSAAGMRFHPDVVSVPAGDRLIIELTNTDPDTVHDLVLDDGQGSGRLRPGTSTRLDAGVVGRDVSGWCSVIGHHRMGMTLTIRALGGRAAPLPAAAAGAAGHDHSTVGTSSTPGPGFTAYDPVLPPVEPGSVHRRTLRLREVEREVAPGVRQKLWTYNGTMPGPTLHGRVGDRFEITLVNDSQLGHSIDFHAGVRAPDQAMRTIPPGGRLVYRFTATRAGIWMYHCSTMPMSAHIANGLFGAVVIDPPGLTPVGESYVLVQSELYLGGNGGEVDTDKLAAERPDLVVFNGYADQYDHRPLRVRAGERVRIWILDAGPNRSSAFHVVGGQFGTTYAEGAWLLRAGSSGGSQTLALGPSQGGFVELTIPEPGRYSFVSHQMIDAERGAHGTIEVTR
;
A
#
# COMPACT_ATOMS: atom_id res chain seq x y z
N MET A 1 -29.76 -63.28 22.43
CA MET A 1 -29.85 -62.66 23.76
C MET A 1 -28.48 -62.78 24.43
N ALA A 2 -27.63 -61.77 24.28
CA ALA A 2 -26.56 -61.37 25.19
C ALA A 2 -25.84 -60.17 24.56
N VAL A 3 -26.01 -59.01 25.18
CA VAL A 3 -25.36 -57.74 24.85
C VAL A 3 -24.03 -57.69 25.62
N LEU A 4 -22.95 -57.26 24.99
CA LEU A 4 -21.78 -56.74 25.69
C LEU A 4 -21.15 -55.61 24.85
N ALA A 5 -21.23 -54.42 25.43
CA ALA A 5 -20.66 -53.18 24.94
C ALA A 5 -19.14 -53.13 25.21
N GLY A 6 -18.38 -52.64 24.24
CA GLY A 6 -16.96 -52.31 24.40
C GLY A 6 -16.72 -50.89 23.87
N ALA A 7 -16.32 -50.00 24.77
CA ALA A 7 -16.08 -48.58 24.51
C ALA A 7 -14.81 -48.36 23.66
N VAL A 8 -14.91 -47.45 22.68
CA VAL A 8 -13.75 -46.91 21.97
C VAL A 8 -13.28 -45.68 22.76
N VAL A 9 -12.05 -45.71 23.27
CA VAL A 9 -11.39 -44.55 23.87
C VAL A 9 -10.69 -43.80 22.73
N GLU A 10 -11.20 -42.62 22.39
CA GLU A 10 -10.54 -41.70 21.48
C GLU A 10 -9.67 -40.74 22.30
N GLN A 11 -8.36 -40.83 22.10
CA GLN A 11 -7.35 -40.09 22.84
C GLN A 11 -7.25 -38.66 22.25
N ALA A 12 -7.86 -37.68 22.92
CA ALA A 12 -7.75 -36.28 22.54
C ALA A 12 -6.32 -35.78 22.80
N GLY A 13 -5.57 -35.50 21.72
CA GLY A 13 -4.33 -34.75 21.77
C GLY A 13 -4.63 -33.28 22.11
N SER A 14 -4.38 -32.89 23.36
CA SER A 14 -4.43 -31.51 23.82
C SER A 14 -3.14 -30.78 23.46
N GLY A 15 -3.22 -29.85 22.51
CA GLY A 15 -2.10 -28.99 22.11
C GLY A 15 -2.60 -27.71 21.43
N GLY A 16 -3.63 -27.08 21.99
CA GLY A 16 -4.09 -25.76 21.57
C GLY A 16 -4.02 -24.81 22.75
N THR A 17 -3.22 -23.75 22.64
CA THR A 17 -3.27 -22.58 23.52
C THR A 17 -4.65 -21.97 23.43
N GLN A 18 -5.55 -22.31 24.36
CA GLN A 18 -6.84 -21.62 24.48
C GLN A 18 -6.58 -20.18 24.90
N SER A 19 -6.94 -19.24 24.02
CA SER A 19 -7.15 -17.84 24.39
C SER A 19 -8.10 -17.81 25.60
N GLN A 20 -7.63 -17.31 26.75
CA GLN A 20 -8.49 -17.17 27.92
C GLN A 20 -9.52 -16.06 27.63
N GLY A 21 -10.78 -16.45 27.48
CA GLY A 21 -11.89 -15.52 27.33
C GLY A 21 -11.95 -14.51 28.48
N ILE A 22 -12.55 -13.34 28.20
CA ILE A 22 -12.59 -12.16 29.08
C ILE A 22 -13.10 -12.45 30.51
N ALA A 23 -13.89 -13.51 30.70
CA ALA A 23 -14.46 -13.91 31.99
C ALA A 23 -13.42 -14.38 33.02
N ALA A 24 -12.25 -14.88 32.61
CA ALA A 24 -11.13 -15.27 33.49
C ALA A 24 -11.53 -16.09 34.75
N GLY A 25 -12.56 -16.94 34.65
CA GLY A 25 -13.03 -17.79 35.76
C GLY A 25 -13.93 -17.09 36.80
N VAL A 26 -14.34 -15.84 36.58
CA VAL A 26 -15.29 -15.11 37.44
C VAL A 26 -16.73 -15.55 37.15
N ALA A 27 -17.52 -15.78 38.21
CA ALA A 27 -18.93 -16.12 38.07
C ALA A 27 -19.74 -14.91 37.56
N PRO A 28 -20.67 -15.08 36.60
CA PRO A 28 -21.52 -13.99 36.14
C PRO A 28 -22.40 -13.44 37.27
N THR A 29 -22.47 -12.12 37.41
CA THR A 29 -23.36 -11.46 38.37
C THR A 29 -24.82 -11.48 37.93
N GLY A 30 -25.06 -11.67 36.63
CA GLY A 30 -26.37 -11.48 35.99
C GLY A 30 -26.68 -10.03 35.63
N HIS A 31 -25.81 -9.08 35.98
CA HIS A 31 -25.95 -7.68 35.60
C HIS A 31 -25.26 -7.38 34.27
N ALA A 32 -25.76 -6.35 33.57
CA ALA A 32 -25.18 -5.84 32.35
C ALA A 32 -24.67 -4.42 32.57
N THR A 33 -23.38 -4.21 32.29
CA THR A 33 -22.77 -2.88 32.25
C THR A 33 -22.77 -2.41 30.79
N VAL A 34 -23.50 -1.33 30.50
CA VAL A 34 -23.54 -0.72 29.16
C VAL A 34 -22.71 0.56 29.17
N VAL A 35 -21.70 0.63 28.31
CA VAL A 35 -20.85 1.81 28.16
C VAL A 35 -21.01 2.41 26.78
N ARG A 36 -20.97 3.74 26.69
CA ARG A 36 -20.92 4.46 25.42
C ARG A 36 -19.51 4.91 25.16
N VAL A 37 -18.98 4.54 24.01
CA VAL A 37 -17.63 4.91 23.56
C VAL A 37 -17.78 5.59 22.21
N SER A 38 -17.18 6.76 22.05
CA SER A 38 -17.04 7.41 20.76
C SER A 38 -15.63 7.24 20.21
N ALA A 39 -15.51 7.08 18.90
CA ALA A 39 -14.25 7.12 18.17
C ALA A 39 -14.18 8.42 17.37
N ALA A 40 -13.15 9.23 17.59
CA ALA A 40 -12.87 10.44 16.82
C ALA A 40 -11.37 10.75 16.86
N GLY A 41 -10.82 11.13 15.71
CA GLY A 41 -9.38 11.16 15.49
C GLY A 41 -8.76 9.80 15.80
N MET A 42 -7.55 9.80 16.36
CA MET A 42 -6.85 8.57 16.74
C MET A 42 -7.10 8.18 18.20
N ARG A 43 -8.31 8.40 18.72
CA ARG A 43 -8.67 8.13 20.13
C ARG A 43 -10.09 7.59 20.30
N PHE A 44 -10.25 6.74 21.32
CA PHE A 44 -11.56 6.43 21.90
C PHE A 44 -11.87 7.40 23.04
N HIS A 45 -13.15 7.70 23.25
CA HIS A 45 -13.60 8.50 24.38
C HIS A 45 -14.86 7.89 25.03
N PRO A 46 -14.83 7.57 26.33
CA PRO A 46 -13.61 7.47 27.15
C PRO A 46 -12.65 6.39 26.59
N ASP A 47 -11.35 6.56 26.80
CA ASP A 47 -10.30 5.58 26.46
C ASP A 47 -10.03 4.59 27.60
N VAL A 48 -10.65 4.80 28.77
CA VAL A 48 -10.69 3.85 29.88
C VAL A 48 -12.13 3.69 30.38
N VAL A 49 -12.62 2.46 30.43
CA VAL A 49 -13.93 2.12 31.02
C VAL A 49 -13.72 1.17 32.20
N SER A 50 -14.50 1.33 33.27
CA SER A 50 -14.43 0.46 34.44
C SER A 50 -15.70 -0.37 34.55
N VAL A 51 -15.56 -1.68 34.76
CA VAL A 51 -16.65 -2.66 34.74
C VAL A 51 -16.53 -3.56 35.96
N PRO A 52 -17.59 -3.75 36.77
CA PRO A 52 -17.57 -4.73 37.86
C PRO A 52 -17.22 -6.13 37.36
N ALA A 53 -16.33 -6.82 38.07
CA ALA A 53 -16.00 -8.20 37.73
C ALA A 53 -17.24 -9.10 37.84
N GLY A 54 -17.50 -9.89 36.79
CA GLY A 54 -18.66 -10.76 36.63
C GLY A 54 -19.83 -10.13 35.88
N ASP A 55 -19.82 -8.83 35.60
CA ASP A 55 -20.83 -8.19 34.75
C ASP A 55 -20.63 -8.54 33.27
N ARG A 56 -21.73 -8.61 32.53
CA ARG A 56 -21.69 -8.65 31.06
C ARG A 56 -21.50 -7.23 30.51
N LEU A 57 -20.46 -7.00 29.73
CA LEU A 57 -20.16 -5.70 29.13
C LEU A 57 -20.76 -5.58 27.73
N ILE A 58 -21.56 -4.54 27.51
CA ILE A 58 -22.01 -4.10 26.19
C ILE A 58 -21.40 -2.73 25.88
N ILE A 59 -20.66 -2.62 24.79
CA ILE A 59 -20.07 -1.37 24.31
C ILE A 59 -20.93 -0.83 23.16
N GLU A 60 -21.57 0.32 23.39
CA GLU A 60 -22.20 1.13 22.35
C GLU A 60 -21.13 2.02 21.71
N LEU A 61 -20.52 1.54 20.62
CA LEU A 61 -19.48 2.25 19.89
C LEU A 61 -20.11 3.14 18.82
N THR A 62 -19.75 4.43 18.80
CA THR A 62 -20.12 5.36 17.73
C THR A 62 -18.89 5.95 17.08
N ASN A 63 -18.80 5.89 15.76
CA ASN A 63 -17.79 6.66 15.03
C ASN A 63 -18.29 8.11 14.85
N THR A 64 -17.74 9.01 15.64
CA THR A 64 -18.03 10.46 15.61
C THR A 64 -17.02 11.24 14.77
N ASP A 65 -16.01 10.58 14.19
CA ASP A 65 -15.07 11.20 13.27
C ASP A 65 -15.78 11.63 11.98
N PRO A 66 -15.48 12.83 11.43
CA PRO A 66 -16.13 13.31 10.22
C PRO A 66 -15.70 12.57 8.94
N ASP A 67 -14.48 12.04 8.87
CA ASP A 67 -13.90 11.54 7.61
C ASP A 67 -13.16 10.21 7.71
N THR A 68 -12.87 9.77 8.93
CA THR A 68 -12.04 8.60 9.21
C THR A 68 -12.89 7.41 9.67
N VAL A 69 -12.54 6.22 9.19
CA VAL A 69 -13.18 4.96 9.57
C VAL A 69 -12.48 4.40 10.80
N HIS A 70 -13.27 3.83 11.72
CA HIS A 70 -12.75 3.24 12.95
C HIS A 70 -13.42 1.91 13.23
N ASP A 71 -12.77 1.07 14.01
CA ASP A 71 -13.33 -0.11 14.62
C ASP A 71 -12.78 -0.25 16.06
N LEU A 72 -13.20 -1.31 16.74
CA LEU A 72 -12.65 -1.74 18.01
C LEU A 72 -12.47 -3.25 17.96
N VAL A 73 -11.25 -3.71 18.24
CA VAL A 73 -10.90 -5.11 18.46
C VAL A 73 -10.39 -5.25 19.89
N LEU A 74 -10.82 -6.30 20.59
CA LEU A 74 -10.40 -6.65 21.94
C LEU A 74 -9.29 -7.71 21.92
N ASP A 75 -8.54 -7.82 23.02
CA ASP A 75 -7.39 -8.73 23.15
C ASP A 75 -7.73 -10.24 23.03
N ASP A 76 -9.01 -10.60 23.07
CA ASP A 76 -9.51 -11.95 22.84
C ASP A 76 -9.99 -12.19 21.39
N GLY A 77 -9.88 -11.18 20.52
CA GLY A 77 -10.22 -11.23 19.10
C GLY A 77 -11.65 -10.79 18.76
N GLN A 78 -12.50 -10.49 19.74
CA GLN A 78 -13.83 -9.93 19.47
C GLN A 78 -13.72 -8.53 18.86
N GLY A 79 -14.63 -8.16 17.95
CA GLY A 79 -14.54 -6.85 17.31
C GLY A 79 -15.86 -6.29 16.80
N SER A 80 -15.89 -4.96 16.64
CA SER A 80 -17.07 -4.20 16.20
C SER A 80 -17.36 -4.28 14.70
N GLY A 81 -16.37 -4.71 13.90
CA GLY A 81 -16.32 -4.43 12.46
C GLY A 81 -16.02 -2.95 12.16
N ARG A 82 -15.80 -2.60 10.88
CA ARG A 82 -15.52 -1.22 10.44
C ARG A 82 -16.77 -0.35 10.55
N LEU A 83 -16.69 0.76 11.27
CA LEU A 83 -17.72 1.79 11.36
C LEU A 83 -17.35 2.99 10.48
N ARG A 84 -18.25 3.35 9.57
CA ARG A 84 -18.16 4.59 8.78
C ARG A 84 -18.44 5.82 9.65
N PRO A 85 -17.97 7.02 9.25
CA PRO A 85 -18.36 8.28 9.88
C PRO A 85 -19.86 8.37 10.15
N GLY A 86 -20.22 8.70 11.40
CA GLY A 86 -21.60 8.87 11.86
C GLY A 86 -22.37 7.56 12.13
N THR A 87 -21.75 6.39 11.99
CA THR A 87 -22.40 5.10 12.28
C THR A 87 -22.12 4.62 13.70
N SER A 88 -23.02 3.80 14.24
CA SER A 88 -22.90 3.18 15.56
C SER A 88 -23.10 1.66 15.47
N THR A 89 -22.50 0.93 16.40
CA THR A 89 -22.75 -0.50 16.60
C THR A 89 -22.75 -0.87 18.08
N ARG A 90 -23.21 -2.08 18.40
CA ARG A 90 -23.11 -2.66 19.73
C ARG A 90 -22.17 -3.86 19.69
N LEU A 91 -21.11 -3.82 20.50
CA LEU A 91 -20.21 -4.94 20.73
C LEU A 91 -20.53 -5.54 22.10
N ASP A 92 -20.94 -6.81 22.12
CA ASP A 92 -21.12 -7.58 23.34
C ASP A 92 -19.80 -8.25 23.68
N ALA A 93 -19.06 -7.71 24.65
CA ALA A 93 -17.75 -8.23 25.04
C ALA A 93 -17.85 -9.47 25.96
N GLY A 94 -19.06 -9.87 26.36
CA GLY A 94 -19.27 -10.95 27.30
C GLY A 94 -19.00 -10.56 28.75
N VAL A 95 -18.80 -11.57 29.61
CA VAL A 95 -18.58 -11.41 31.05
C VAL A 95 -17.15 -10.97 31.33
N VAL A 96 -16.95 -9.87 32.07
CA VAL A 96 -15.64 -9.29 32.37
C VAL A 96 -15.10 -9.80 33.70
N GLY A 97 -13.97 -10.49 33.70
CA GLY A 97 -13.30 -10.96 34.93
C GLY A 97 -11.87 -10.47 35.13
N ARG A 98 -11.28 -9.86 34.10
CA ARG A 98 -9.92 -9.28 34.11
C ARG A 98 -9.90 -7.96 33.35
N ASP A 99 -8.80 -7.23 33.48
CA ASP A 99 -8.52 -6.11 32.60
C ASP A 99 -8.39 -6.60 31.14
N VAL A 100 -8.97 -5.87 30.21
CA VAL A 100 -8.98 -6.17 28.77
C VAL A 100 -8.45 -4.97 28.01
N SER A 101 -7.53 -5.24 27.09
CA SER A 101 -7.06 -4.23 26.15
C SER A 101 -7.86 -4.28 24.85
N GLY A 102 -8.12 -3.11 24.26
CA GLY A 102 -8.71 -2.99 22.94
C GLY A 102 -8.03 -1.91 22.11
N TRP A 103 -8.17 -1.97 20.79
CA TRP A 103 -7.57 -1.01 19.87
C TRP A 103 -8.37 -0.90 18.58
N CYS A 104 -8.14 0.18 17.83
CA CYS A 104 -8.61 0.31 16.45
C CYS A 104 -7.64 -0.44 15.52
N SER A 105 -8.14 -1.43 14.79
CA SER A 105 -7.39 -2.29 13.88
C SER A 105 -7.13 -1.67 12.50
N VAL A 106 -7.81 -0.56 12.18
CA VAL A 106 -7.51 0.24 10.97
C VAL A 106 -6.01 0.58 10.95
N ILE A 107 -5.38 0.31 9.80
CA ILE A 107 -3.92 0.37 9.62
C ILE A 107 -3.35 1.68 10.17
N GLY A 108 -2.39 1.54 11.10
CA GLY A 108 -1.71 2.68 11.73
C GLY A 108 -2.39 3.25 12.98
N HIS A 109 -3.70 3.09 13.14
CA HIS A 109 -4.45 3.78 14.20
C HIS A 109 -4.00 3.35 15.61
N HIS A 110 -3.83 2.05 15.84
CA HIS A 110 -3.30 1.54 17.11
C HIS A 110 -1.92 2.14 17.43
N ARG A 111 -1.02 2.19 16.45
CA ARG A 111 0.33 2.78 16.63
C ARG A 111 0.29 4.27 16.90
N MET A 112 -0.74 4.95 16.41
CA MET A 112 -1.01 6.37 16.70
C MET A 112 -1.69 6.57 18.07
N GLY A 113 -1.89 5.51 18.85
CA GLY A 113 -2.40 5.56 20.22
C GLY A 113 -3.91 5.29 20.36
N MET A 114 -4.57 4.77 19.32
CA MET A 114 -6.01 4.50 19.35
C MET A 114 -6.32 3.20 20.12
N THR A 115 -6.17 3.25 21.43
CA THR A 115 -6.35 2.15 22.38
C THR A 115 -7.49 2.41 23.36
N LEU A 116 -8.17 1.35 23.80
CA LEU A 116 -9.19 1.33 24.85
C LEU A 116 -8.74 0.39 25.96
N THR A 117 -8.86 0.81 27.23
CA THR A 117 -8.64 -0.06 28.39
C THR A 117 -9.97 -0.33 29.10
N ILE A 118 -10.31 -1.60 29.28
CA ILE A 118 -11.43 -2.02 30.12
C ILE A 118 -10.84 -2.53 31.44
N ARG A 119 -11.15 -1.88 32.55
CA ARG A 119 -10.68 -2.25 33.89
C ARG A 119 -11.74 -3.06 34.64
N ALA A 120 -11.38 -4.25 35.11
CA ALA A 120 -12.27 -5.08 35.92
C ALA A 120 -12.19 -4.67 37.40
N LEU A 121 -13.25 -4.06 37.92
CA LEU A 121 -13.34 -3.65 39.33
C LEU A 121 -13.62 -4.86 40.23
N GLY A 122 -12.77 -5.08 41.23
CA GLY A 122 -12.90 -6.22 42.16
C GLY A 122 -12.44 -7.56 41.58
N GLY A 123 -11.98 -7.59 40.31
CA GLY A 123 -11.31 -8.73 39.72
C GLY A 123 -9.85 -8.83 40.18
N ARG A 124 -9.23 -10.00 40.01
CA ARG A 124 -7.78 -10.14 40.18
C ARG A 124 -7.11 -9.23 39.15
N ALA A 125 -6.27 -8.30 39.60
CA ALA A 125 -5.44 -7.50 38.71
C ALA A 125 -4.63 -8.44 37.81
N ALA A 126 -4.76 -8.29 36.49
CA ALA A 126 -3.83 -8.93 35.58
C ALA A 126 -2.45 -8.29 35.82
N PRO A 127 -1.36 -9.07 35.90
CA PRO A 127 -0.03 -8.49 35.75
C PRO A 127 -0.02 -7.75 34.42
N LEU A 128 0.49 -6.51 34.40
CA LEU A 128 0.81 -5.83 33.15
C LEU A 128 1.60 -6.81 32.27
N PRO A 129 1.29 -6.95 30.97
CA PRO A 129 2.13 -7.76 30.13
C PRO A 129 3.52 -7.13 30.14
N ALA A 130 4.52 -7.84 30.65
CA ALA A 130 5.88 -7.64 30.16
C ALA A 130 5.78 -7.78 28.65
N ALA A 131 6.29 -6.80 27.91
CA ALA A 131 6.28 -6.78 26.45
C ALA A 131 6.71 -8.16 25.92
N ALA A 132 5.73 -8.99 25.57
CA ALA A 132 5.99 -10.23 24.92
C ALA A 132 6.37 -9.81 23.50
N ALA A 133 7.67 -9.79 23.23
CA ALA A 133 8.18 -9.94 21.89
C ALA A 133 7.68 -11.31 21.40
N GLY A 134 6.43 -11.33 20.93
CA GLY A 134 5.90 -12.42 20.16
C GLY A 134 6.71 -12.45 18.88
N ALA A 135 7.76 -13.26 18.87
CA ALA A 135 8.31 -13.77 17.64
C ALA A 135 7.20 -14.62 17.01
N ALA A 136 6.30 -13.95 16.28
CA ALA A 136 5.61 -14.60 15.19
C ALA A 136 6.72 -15.25 14.36
N GLY A 137 6.70 -16.58 14.26
CA GLY A 137 7.56 -17.29 13.34
C GLY A 137 7.27 -16.73 11.96
N HIS A 138 8.12 -15.79 11.53
CA HIS A 138 8.09 -15.32 10.17
C HIS A 138 8.62 -16.49 9.38
N ASP A 139 7.72 -17.16 8.68
CA ASP A 139 8.15 -17.96 7.56
C ASP A 139 8.77 -17.00 6.55
N HIS A 140 10.06 -16.76 6.71
CA HIS A 140 11.02 -16.39 5.68
C HIS A 140 11.02 -17.43 4.55
N SER A 141 9.86 -17.72 3.97
CA SER A 141 9.79 -18.11 2.59
C SER A 141 10.16 -16.85 1.81
N THR A 142 11.41 -16.76 1.37
CA THR A 142 11.77 -15.88 0.26
C THR A 142 10.73 -16.10 -0.83
N VAL A 143 9.91 -15.08 -1.11
CA VAL A 143 8.93 -15.17 -2.20
C VAL A 143 9.71 -15.50 -3.47
N GLY A 144 9.45 -16.66 -4.05
CA GLY A 144 10.16 -17.13 -5.24
C GLY A 144 9.76 -16.30 -6.45
N THR A 145 10.50 -15.21 -6.68
CA THR A 145 10.33 -14.30 -7.82
C THR A 145 10.60 -14.98 -9.18
N SER A 146 11.31 -16.12 -9.18
CA SER A 146 11.68 -16.89 -10.39
C SER A 146 10.62 -17.84 -10.95
N SER A 147 9.41 -17.88 -10.38
CA SER A 147 8.35 -18.78 -10.86
C SER A 147 7.57 -18.18 -12.03
N THR A 148 7.01 -19.01 -12.90
CA THR A 148 6.22 -18.50 -14.04
C THR A 148 4.82 -18.08 -13.57
N PRO A 149 4.34 -16.88 -13.93
CA PRO A 149 2.99 -16.43 -13.61
C PRO A 149 1.92 -17.38 -14.17
N GLY A 150 0.80 -17.50 -13.46
CA GLY A 150 -0.32 -18.33 -13.88
C GLY A 150 -1.06 -17.80 -15.13
N PRO A 151 -2.01 -18.57 -15.70
CA PRO A 151 -2.72 -18.21 -16.94
C PRO A 151 -3.52 -16.89 -16.88
N GLY A 152 -3.83 -16.38 -15.68
CA GLY A 152 -4.53 -15.11 -15.47
C GLY A 152 -3.63 -13.89 -15.37
N PHE A 153 -2.31 -14.04 -15.51
CA PHE A 153 -1.36 -12.95 -15.42
C PHE A 153 -1.55 -11.92 -16.54
N THR A 154 -1.54 -10.65 -16.16
CA THR A 154 -1.54 -9.52 -17.09
C THR A 154 -0.58 -8.47 -16.56
N ALA A 155 0.52 -8.25 -17.28
CA ALA A 155 1.49 -7.20 -16.97
C ALA A 155 0.84 -5.81 -17.12
N TYR A 156 1.29 -4.87 -16.30
CA TYR A 156 1.00 -3.46 -16.45
C TYR A 156 1.62 -2.93 -17.75
N ASP A 157 0.83 -2.24 -18.57
CA ASP A 157 1.32 -1.65 -19.82
C ASP A 157 2.31 -0.51 -19.54
N PRO A 158 3.60 -0.67 -19.91
CA PRO A 158 4.61 0.34 -19.61
C PRO A 158 4.61 1.47 -20.62
N VAL A 159 3.87 1.41 -21.73
CA VAL A 159 3.91 2.46 -22.76
C VAL A 159 3.41 3.78 -22.18
N LEU A 160 4.18 4.86 -22.38
CA LEU A 160 3.78 6.21 -21.99
C LEU A 160 2.51 6.57 -22.77
N PRO A 161 1.35 6.81 -22.11
CA PRO A 161 0.14 7.21 -22.81
C PRO A 161 0.38 8.52 -23.58
N PRO A 162 -0.23 8.72 -24.75
CA PRO A 162 -0.04 9.95 -25.51
C PRO A 162 -0.60 11.17 -24.74
N VAL A 163 -0.03 12.35 -25.01
CA VAL A 163 -0.63 13.61 -24.55
C VAL A 163 -1.97 13.79 -25.27
N GLU A 164 -3.05 13.91 -24.50
CA GLU A 164 -4.36 14.18 -25.08
C GLU A 164 -4.43 15.58 -25.71
N PRO A 165 -5.24 15.77 -26.78
CA PRO A 165 -5.43 17.09 -27.37
C PRO A 165 -5.99 18.12 -26.39
N GLY A 166 -5.53 19.37 -26.53
CA GLY A 166 -5.95 20.49 -25.68
C GLY A 166 -5.03 20.73 -24.48
N SER A 167 -5.37 21.74 -23.67
CA SER A 167 -4.57 22.15 -22.50
C SER A 167 -5.30 21.94 -21.17
N VAL A 168 -6.45 21.26 -21.18
CA VAL A 168 -7.23 20.94 -19.98
C VAL A 168 -7.54 19.45 -19.94
N HIS A 169 -6.86 18.73 -19.05
CA HIS A 169 -6.96 17.29 -18.87
C HIS A 169 -7.93 16.96 -17.75
N ARG A 170 -9.08 16.35 -18.09
CA ARG A 170 -10.14 15.97 -17.15
C ARG A 170 -10.11 14.47 -16.91
N ARG A 171 -9.96 14.05 -15.65
CA ARG A 171 -9.95 12.63 -15.26
C ARG A 171 -10.80 12.37 -14.03
N THR A 172 -11.28 11.14 -13.93
CA THR A 172 -11.84 10.61 -12.69
C THR A 172 -10.93 9.51 -12.18
N LEU A 173 -10.49 9.64 -10.94
CA LEU A 173 -9.77 8.59 -10.21
C LEU A 173 -10.70 8.02 -9.14
N ARG A 174 -10.85 6.70 -9.13
CA ARG A 174 -11.69 5.95 -8.20
C ARG A 174 -10.81 5.17 -7.25
N LEU A 175 -10.89 5.47 -5.96
CA LEU A 175 -10.20 4.72 -4.93
C LEU A 175 -10.91 3.39 -4.71
N ARG A 176 -10.16 2.28 -4.78
CA ARG A 176 -10.71 0.92 -4.65
C ARG A 176 -9.75 0.04 -3.86
N GLU A 177 -10.32 -0.83 -3.03
CA GLU A 177 -9.64 -2.00 -2.48
C GLU A 177 -9.75 -3.14 -3.50
N VAL A 178 -8.62 -3.67 -3.95
CA VAL A 178 -8.59 -4.78 -4.91
C VAL A 178 -7.56 -5.83 -4.48
N GLU A 179 -7.96 -7.09 -4.49
CA GLU A 179 -7.01 -8.19 -4.27
C GLU A 179 -6.37 -8.56 -5.61
N ARG A 180 -5.03 -8.49 -5.68
CA ARG A 180 -4.26 -8.82 -6.88
C ARG A 180 -3.11 -9.75 -6.54
N GLU A 181 -2.76 -10.59 -7.51
CA GLU A 181 -1.48 -11.29 -7.49
C GLU A 181 -0.37 -10.27 -7.80
N VAL A 182 0.69 -10.25 -6.99
CA VAL A 182 1.83 -9.32 -7.07
C VAL A 182 3.17 -10.02 -7.33
N ALA A 183 3.18 -11.35 -7.16
CA ALA A 183 4.19 -12.29 -7.62
C ALA A 183 3.49 -13.66 -7.77
N PRO A 184 4.01 -14.64 -8.51
CA PRO A 184 3.28 -15.88 -8.75
C PRO A 184 2.87 -16.59 -7.45
N GLY A 185 1.59 -16.85 -7.27
CA GLY A 185 1.02 -17.48 -6.07
C GLY A 185 0.88 -16.55 -4.85
N VAL A 186 1.36 -15.30 -4.94
CA VAL A 186 1.35 -14.32 -3.86
C VAL A 186 0.38 -13.19 -4.16
N ARG A 187 -0.60 -13.01 -3.29
CA ARG A 187 -1.68 -12.05 -3.42
C ARG A 187 -1.62 -11.02 -2.31
N GLN A 188 -2.01 -9.79 -2.62
CA GLN A 188 -2.15 -8.70 -1.67
C GLN A 188 -3.45 -7.94 -1.94
N LYS A 189 -4.13 -7.52 -0.88
CA LYS A 189 -5.25 -6.59 -0.94
C LYS A 189 -4.72 -5.16 -0.99
N LEU A 190 -4.65 -4.64 -2.20
CA LEU A 190 -4.12 -3.32 -2.53
C LEU A 190 -5.19 -2.23 -2.38
N TRP A 191 -4.74 -1.02 -2.08
CA TRP A 191 -5.50 0.21 -2.21
C TRP A 191 -5.05 0.93 -3.46
N THR A 192 -5.96 1.25 -4.37
CA THR A 192 -5.59 1.65 -5.73
C THR A 192 -6.35 2.87 -6.21
N TYR A 193 -5.74 3.61 -7.12
CA TYR A 193 -6.45 4.50 -8.03
C TYR A 193 -6.82 3.70 -9.28
N ASN A 194 -8.11 3.58 -9.58
CA ASN A 194 -8.66 2.87 -10.75
C ASN A 194 -8.36 1.36 -10.82
N GLY A 195 -8.10 0.69 -9.70
CA GLY A 195 -7.94 -0.77 -9.65
C GLY A 195 -6.55 -1.28 -10.06
N THR A 196 -5.59 -0.39 -10.31
CA THR A 196 -4.21 -0.73 -10.68
C THR A 196 -3.20 -0.18 -9.67
N MET A 197 -2.03 -0.81 -9.61
CA MET A 197 -0.85 -0.33 -8.89
C MET A 197 0.34 -0.45 -9.87
N PRO A 198 1.00 0.66 -10.24
CA PRO A 198 0.63 2.04 -9.94
C PRO A 198 -0.77 2.41 -10.49
N GLY A 199 -1.32 3.52 -10.00
CA GLY A 199 -2.47 4.17 -10.62
C GLY A 199 -2.15 4.69 -12.03
N PRO A 200 -3.16 5.11 -12.80
CA PRO A 200 -2.99 5.57 -14.18
C PRO A 200 -1.92 6.66 -14.31
N THR A 201 -1.04 6.52 -15.31
CA THR A 201 -0.11 7.60 -15.69
C THR A 201 -0.89 8.74 -16.33
N LEU A 202 -0.70 9.96 -15.83
CA LEU A 202 -1.21 11.18 -16.45
C LEU A 202 -0.09 11.80 -17.30
N HIS A 203 -0.41 12.29 -18.50
CA HIS A 203 0.59 12.87 -19.40
C HIS A 203 0.10 14.22 -19.95
N GLY A 204 0.96 15.23 -19.87
CA GLY A 204 0.69 16.57 -20.41
C GLY A 204 1.98 17.36 -20.65
N ARG A 205 1.82 18.67 -20.84
CA ARG A 205 2.90 19.62 -21.12
C ARG A 205 2.93 20.74 -20.09
N VAL A 206 4.06 21.44 -20.03
CA VAL A 206 4.17 22.66 -19.23
C VAL A 206 3.11 23.68 -19.68
N GLY A 207 2.31 24.15 -18.73
CA GLY A 207 1.18 25.04 -18.94
C GLY A 207 -0.18 24.35 -18.93
N ASP A 208 -0.24 23.03 -19.06
CA ASP A 208 -1.51 22.29 -19.06
C ASP A 208 -2.16 22.30 -17.67
N ARG A 209 -3.50 22.30 -17.66
CA ARG A 209 -4.32 22.24 -16.46
C ARG A 209 -4.91 20.85 -16.28
N PHE A 210 -4.75 20.28 -15.10
CA PHE A 210 -5.36 19.02 -14.70
C PHE A 210 -6.55 19.28 -13.78
N GLU A 211 -7.67 18.63 -14.05
CA GLU A 211 -8.84 18.61 -13.20
C GLU A 211 -9.24 17.15 -12.92
N ILE A 212 -8.95 16.71 -11.69
CA ILE A 212 -9.08 15.34 -11.25
C ILE A 212 -10.25 15.23 -10.29
N THR A 213 -11.28 14.49 -10.66
CA THR A 213 -12.36 14.10 -9.76
C THR A 213 -11.95 12.83 -9.03
N LEU A 214 -11.69 12.93 -7.74
CA LEU A 214 -11.44 11.79 -6.87
C LEU A 214 -12.77 11.29 -6.29
N VAL A 215 -13.06 10.00 -6.44
CA VAL A 215 -14.25 9.33 -5.88
C VAL A 215 -13.78 8.19 -5.00
N ASN A 216 -14.26 8.14 -3.75
CA ASN A 216 -13.87 7.07 -2.83
C ASN A 216 -14.88 5.93 -2.85
N ASP A 217 -14.62 4.90 -3.65
CA ASP A 217 -15.43 3.68 -3.73
C ASP A 217 -14.93 2.59 -2.73
N SER A 218 -13.97 2.91 -1.86
CA SER A 218 -13.39 1.97 -0.89
C SER A 218 -14.18 1.93 0.43
N GLN A 219 -13.65 1.19 1.41
CA GLN A 219 -14.15 1.18 2.79
C GLN A 219 -13.31 2.02 3.76
N LEU A 220 -12.24 2.68 3.31
CA LEU A 220 -11.35 3.49 4.15
C LEU A 220 -11.38 4.96 3.71
N GLY A 221 -10.97 5.85 4.61
CA GLY A 221 -10.69 7.24 4.25
C GLY A 221 -9.42 7.31 3.40
N HIS A 222 -9.47 8.06 2.30
CA HIS A 222 -8.32 8.26 1.40
C HIS A 222 -8.31 9.69 0.86
N SER A 223 -7.17 10.12 0.34
CA SER A 223 -6.99 11.44 -0.27
C SER A 223 -6.13 11.32 -1.54
N ILE A 224 -5.70 12.45 -2.09
CA ILE A 224 -4.72 12.52 -3.17
C ILE A 224 -3.88 13.80 -3.05
N ASP A 225 -2.58 13.65 -3.25
CA ASP A 225 -1.57 14.69 -3.39
C ASP A 225 -0.89 14.53 -4.75
N PHE A 226 -0.71 15.64 -5.48
CA PHE A 226 -0.04 15.69 -6.77
C PHE A 226 1.21 16.57 -6.67
N HIS A 227 2.40 15.98 -6.76
CA HIS A 227 3.65 16.75 -6.68
C HIS A 227 3.87 17.67 -7.90
N ALA A 228 3.21 17.35 -9.03
CA ALA A 228 3.21 18.20 -10.23
C ALA A 228 2.45 19.52 -10.05
N GLY A 229 1.72 19.70 -8.94
CA GLY A 229 0.88 20.86 -8.67
C GLY A 229 1.16 21.50 -7.32
N VAL A 230 1.25 22.83 -7.29
CA VAL A 230 1.41 23.59 -6.03
C VAL A 230 0.04 24.00 -5.50
N ARG A 231 -0.44 23.37 -4.42
CA ARG A 231 -1.72 23.67 -3.77
C ARG A 231 -1.59 23.62 -2.24
N ALA A 232 -2.40 24.42 -1.54
CA ALA A 232 -2.55 24.29 -0.09
C ALA A 232 -3.22 22.95 0.26
N PRO A 233 -2.66 22.17 1.20
CA PRO A 233 -3.10 20.80 1.46
C PRO A 233 -4.46 20.71 2.14
N ASP A 234 -4.79 21.63 3.06
CA ASP A 234 -5.94 21.53 3.98
C ASP A 234 -7.28 21.20 3.32
N GLN A 235 -7.50 21.67 2.09
CA GLN A 235 -8.73 21.41 1.33
C GLN A 235 -8.51 20.55 0.10
N ALA A 236 -7.38 20.72 -0.60
CA ALA A 236 -7.11 20.01 -1.85
C ALA A 236 -6.69 18.56 -1.61
N MET A 237 -6.08 18.26 -0.46
CA MET A 237 -5.49 16.96 -0.13
C MET A 237 -6.13 16.33 1.10
N ARG A 238 -7.28 16.86 1.57
CA ARG A 238 -8.01 16.30 2.71
C ARG A 238 -8.48 14.87 2.44
N THR A 239 -8.59 14.10 3.51
CA THR A 239 -9.25 12.79 3.47
C THR A 239 -10.70 12.95 3.04
N ILE A 240 -11.14 12.10 2.12
CA ILE A 240 -12.54 11.90 1.81
C ILE A 240 -13.01 10.58 2.41
N PRO A 241 -14.14 10.57 3.14
CA PRO A 241 -14.69 9.34 3.68
C PRO A 241 -15.12 8.41 2.55
N PRO A 242 -15.35 7.12 2.83
CA PRO A 242 -15.87 6.22 1.81
C PRO A 242 -17.28 6.65 1.34
N GLY A 243 -17.48 6.70 0.02
CA GLY A 243 -18.60 7.35 -0.66
C GLY A 243 -18.40 8.84 -0.96
N GLY A 244 -17.33 9.44 -0.43
CA GLY A 244 -16.98 10.85 -0.62
C GLY A 244 -16.42 11.16 -2.01
N ARG A 245 -16.41 12.45 -2.35
CA ARG A 245 -15.85 12.99 -3.60
C ARG A 245 -15.11 14.30 -3.36
N LEU A 246 -14.04 14.51 -4.12
CA LEU A 246 -13.24 15.73 -4.15
C LEU A 246 -12.85 16.07 -5.59
N VAL A 247 -12.69 17.35 -5.92
CA VAL A 247 -12.10 17.75 -7.20
C VAL A 247 -10.79 18.49 -6.96
N TYR A 248 -9.68 17.86 -7.35
CA TYR A 248 -8.34 18.42 -7.32
C TYR A 248 -8.05 19.13 -8.64
N ARG A 249 -7.44 20.32 -8.57
CA ARG A 249 -7.08 21.09 -9.77
C ARG A 249 -5.66 21.62 -9.65
N PHE A 250 -4.85 21.49 -10.69
CA PHE A 250 -3.54 22.14 -10.73
C PHE A 250 -3.17 22.51 -12.16
N THR A 251 -2.21 23.42 -12.29
CA THR A 251 -1.53 23.71 -13.55
C THR A 251 -0.12 23.18 -13.44
N ALA A 252 0.32 22.40 -14.43
CA ALA A 252 1.68 21.90 -14.49
C ALA A 252 2.62 23.02 -14.92
N THR A 253 3.28 23.67 -13.96
CA THR A 253 4.18 24.80 -14.25
C THR A 253 5.63 24.38 -14.48
N ARG A 254 5.95 23.11 -14.26
CA ARG A 254 7.30 22.54 -14.37
C ARG A 254 7.25 21.18 -15.06
N ALA A 255 8.28 20.90 -15.85
CA ALA A 255 8.46 19.62 -16.52
C ALA A 255 9.09 18.58 -15.59
N GLY A 256 8.87 17.31 -15.90
CA GLY A 256 9.38 16.16 -15.14
C GLY A 256 8.36 15.03 -15.08
N ILE A 257 8.77 13.92 -14.46
CA ILE A 257 7.85 12.88 -14.00
C ILE A 257 7.69 13.06 -12.49
N TRP A 258 6.44 13.18 -12.07
CA TRP A 258 6.05 13.55 -10.72
C TRP A 258 5.22 12.43 -10.10
N MET A 259 5.38 12.20 -8.80
CA MET A 259 4.49 11.31 -8.06
C MET A 259 3.14 11.99 -7.82
N TYR A 260 2.09 11.19 -7.81
CA TYR A 260 0.90 11.48 -7.02
C TYR A 260 0.62 10.33 -6.09
N HIS A 261 0.12 10.60 -4.89
CA HIS A 261 -0.12 9.57 -3.88
C HIS A 261 -1.19 9.97 -2.87
N CYS A 262 -1.65 9.03 -2.05
CA CYS A 262 -2.54 9.34 -0.95
C CYS A 262 -1.77 10.04 0.19
N SER A 263 -2.36 11.09 0.77
CA SER A 263 -1.81 11.86 1.89
C SER A 263 -2.54 11.62 3.23
N THR A 264 -3.53 10.73 3.26
CA THR A 264 -4.16 10.26 4.50
C THR A 264 -3.13 9.53 5.37
N MET A 265 -3.16 9.79 6.68
CA MET A 265 -2.22 9.20 7.63
C MET A 265 -2.61 7.75 7.99
N PRO A 266 -1.63 6.85 8.21
CA PRO A 266 -0.19 7.07 7.97
C PRO A 266 0.18 6.93 6.48
N MET A 267 0.73 7.98 5.89
CA MET A 267 0.99 8.04 4.44
C MET A 267 1.86 6.89 3.92
N SER A 268 2.86 6.47 4.69
CA SER A 268 3.75 5.36 4.31
C SER A 268 2.98 4.07 4.04
N ALA A 269 1.97 3.74 4.85
CA ALA A 269 1.15 2.56 4.64
C ALA A 269 0.23 2.70 3.43
N HIS A 270 -0.32 3.88 3.19
CA HIS A 270 -1.14 4.14 2.01
C HIS A 270 -0.34 4.00 0.71
N ILE A 271 0.88 4.54 0.68
CA ILE A 271 1.80 4.40 -0.46
C ILE A 271 2.20 2.93 -0.62
N ALA A 272 2.70 2.30 0.43
CA ALA A 272 3.15 0.90 0.40
C ALA A 272 2.05 -0.11 0.06
N ASN A 273 0.78 0.23 0.29
CA ASN A 273 -0.36 -0.62 -0.10
C ASN A 273 -0.92 -0.30 -1.50
N GLY A 274 -0.30 0.62 -2.25
CA GLY A 274 -0.54 0.81 -3.69
C GLY A 274 -1.11 2.17 -4.12
N LEU A 275 -1.34 3.13 -3.21
CA LEU A 275 -1.92 4.43 -3.57
C LEU A 275 -0.86 5.43 -4.05
N PHE A 276 -0.28 5.15 -5.21
CA PHE A 276 0.63 6.04 -5.94
C PHE A 276 0.48 5.91 -7.45
N GLY A 277 0.96 6.89 -8.20
CA GLY A 277 1.08 6.85 -9.66
C GLY A 277 1.92 8.02 -10.18
N ALA A 278 2.03 8.13 -11.51
CA ALA A 278 2.90 9.11 -12.16
C ALA A 278 2.12 10.19 -12.93
N VAL A 279 2.64 11.42 -12.91
CA VAL A 279 2.30 12.50 -13.83
C VAL A 279 3.55 12.84 -14.64
N VAL A 280 3.55 12.59 -15.94
CA VAL A 280 4.61 12.98 -16.86
C VAL A 280 4.25 14.33 -17.48
N ILE A 281 5.16 15.29 -17.38
CA ILE A 281 5.07 16.60 -17.99
C ILE A 281 6.30 16.80 -18.88
N ASP A 282 6.08 16.80 -20.19
CA ASP A 282 7.17 16.92 -21.17
C ASP A 282 7.99 18.21 -20.96
N PRO A 283 9.34 18.13 -20.88
CA PRO A 283 10.18 19.31 -20.98
C PRO A 283 10.05 19.97 -22.36
N PRO A 284 10.09 21.31 -22.44
CA PRO A 284 10.09 22.01 -23.72
C PRO A 284 11.22 21.53 -24.63
N GLY A 285 10.91 21.27 -25.90
CA GLY A 285 11.88 20.83 -26.89
C GLY A 285 12.28 19.34 -26.77
N LEU A 286 11.52 18.53 -26.03
CA LEU A 286 11.74 17.09 -25.97
C LEU A 286 11.64 16.46 -27.36
N THR A 287 12.74 15.88 -27.84
CA THR A 287 12.80 15.28 -29.17
C THR A 287 12.01 13.98 -29.25
N PRO A 288 11.39 13.64 -30.39
CA PRO A 288 10.74 12.35 -30.56
C PRO A 288 11.72 11.17 -30.44
N VAL A 289 11.18 10.02 -30.03
CA VAL A 289 11.87 8.72 -29.92
C VAL A 289 11.01 7.65 -30.59
N GLY A 290 11.59 6.47 -30.85
CA GLY A 290 10.85 5.35 -31.44
C GLY A 290 9.75 4.86 -30.49
N GLU A 291 10.11 4.64 -29.23
CA GLU A 291 9.17 4.23 -28.17
C GLU A 291 9.48 4.95 -26.86
N SER A 292 8.44 5.19 -26.06
CA SER A 292 8.58 5.78 -24.72
C SER A 292 7.83 4.95 -23.68
N TYR A 293 8.54 4.57 -22.62
CA TYR A 293 8.02 3.77 -21.51
C TYR A 293 8.02 4.54 -20.20
N VAL A 294 7.20 4.08 -19.25
CA VAL A 294 7.14 4.56 -17.86
C VAL A 294 7.28 3.36 -16.92
N LEU A 295 8.31 3.39 -16.08
CA LEU A 295 8.54 2.43 -15.02
C LEU A 295 8.44 3.15 -13.68
N VAL A 296 7.60 2.63 -12.79
CA VAL A 296 7.43 3.12 -11.43
C VAL A 296 7.97 2.06 -10.49
N GLN A 297 9.05 2.37 -9.78
CA GLN A 297 9.59 1.50 -8.74
C GLN A 297 8.81 1.68 -7.45
N SER A 298 8.51 0.58 -6.76
CA SER A 298 7.88 0.62 -5.44
C SER A 298 8.21 -0.62 -4.62
N GLU A 299 8.13 -0.49 -3.29
CA GLU A 299 8.23 -1.62 -2.36
C GLU A 299 6.88 -2.25 -2.03
N LEU A 300 6.86 -3.57 -1.81
CA LEU A 300 5.74 -4.29 -1.21
C LEU A 300 6.19 -4.96 0.10
N TYR A 301 5.47 -4.64 1.17
CA TYR A 301 5.64 -5.24 2.49
C TYR A 301 4.44 -6.16 2.70
N LEU A 302 4.61 -7.44 2.39
CA LEU A 302 3.54 -8.42 2.30
C LEU A 302 3.08 -8.82 3.71
N GLY A 303 1.78 -8.66 3.97
CA GLY A 303 1.10 -9.33 5.07
C GLY A 303 0.84 -10.81 4.77
N GLY A 304 -0.16 -11.40 5.45
CA GLY A 304 -0.67 -12.72 5.07
C GLY A 304 -1.16 -12.73 3.61
N ASN A 305 -1.17 -13.90 2.96
CA ASN A 305 -1.58 -14.00 1.55
C ASN A 305 -3.03 -13.50 1.35
N GLY A 306 -3.23 -12.51 0.47
CA GLY A 306 -4.50 -11.78 0.29
C GLY A 306 -4.76 -10.69 1.34
N GLY A 307 -3.83 -10.48 2.27
CA GLY A 307 -3.87 -9.42 3.29
C GLY A 307 -3.42 -8.06 2.76
N GLU A 308 -3.57 -7.04 3.59
CA GLU A 308 -3.05 -5.69 3.35
C GLU A 308 -1.55 -5.61 3.72
N VAL A 309 -0.95 -4.42 3.55
CA VAL A 309 0.46 -4.16 3.89
C VAL A 309 0.82 -4.54 5.33
N ASP A 310 1.97 -5.20 5.51
CA ASP A 310 2.56 -5.46 6.83
C ASP A 310 3.25 -4.21 7.36
N THR A 311 2.63 -3.59 8.35
CA THR A 311 3.16 -2.35 8.95
C THR A 311 4.40 -2.55 9.82
N ASP A 312 4.68 -3.75 10.34
CA ASP A 312 5.90 -4.02 11.10
C ASP A 312 7.10 -4.09 10.16
N LYS A 313 6.95 -4.81 9.05
CA LYS A 313 7.95 -4.84 7.98
C LYS A 313 8.19 -3.46 7.38
N LEU A 314 7.12 -2.68 7.15
CA LEU A 314 7.21 -1.30 6.66
C LEU A 314 8.02 -0.42 7.62
N ALA A 315 7.72 -0.46 8.92
CA ALA A 315 8.43 0.33 9.92
C ALA A 315 9.89 -0.09 10.09
N ALA A 316 10.21 -1.36 9.83
CA ALA A 316 11.58 -1.89 9.84
C ALA A 316 12.31 -1.72 8.50
N GLU A 317 11.67 -1.15 7.48
CA GLU A 317 12.20 -1.03 6.11
C GLU A 317 12.66 -2.37 5.49
N ARG A 318 11.90 -3.44 5.77
CA ARG A 318 12.18 -4.80 5.26
C ARG A 318 11.13 -5.22 4.22
N PRO A 319 11.19 -4.73 2.97
CA PRO A 319 10.24 -5.16 1.95
C PRO A 319 10.51 -6.60 1.52
N ASP A 320 9.43 -7.28 1.16
CA ASP A 320 9.48 -8.62 0.60
C ASP A 320 9.74 -8.57 -0.91
N LEU A 321 9.13 -7.59 -1.60
CA LEU A 321 9.32 -7.35 -3.03
C LEU A 321 9.71 -5.88 -3.28
N VAL A 322 10.50 -5.65 -4.32
CA VAL A 322 10.68 -4.36 -4.96
C VAL A 322 10.41 -4.59 -6.42
N VAL A 323 9.56 -3.77 -7.03
CA VAL A 323 9.00 -4.08 -8.34
C VAL A 323 8.97 -2.85 -9.22
N PHE A 324 9.09 -3.05 -10.54
CA PHE A 324 8.63 -2.05 -11.51
C PHE A 324 7.18 -2.32 -11.86
N ASN A 325 6.32 -1.31 -11.75
CA ASN A 325 4.91 -1.33 -12.11
C ASN A 325 4.04 -2.40 -11.41
N GLY A 326 4.37 -2.71 -10.15
CA GLY A 326 3.46 -3.38 -9.21
C GLY A 326 3.41 -4.92 -9.24
N TYR A 327 4.21 -5.59 -10.06
CA TYR A 327 4.33 -7.05 -10.07
C TYR A 327 5.79 -7.47 -10.28
N ALA A 328 6.29 -8.40 -9.47
CA ALA A 328 7.68 -8.87 -9.51
C ALA A 328 8.01 -9.54 -10.85
N ASP A 329 9.10 -9.09 -11.50
CA ASP A 329 9.63 -9.65 -12.75
C ASP A 329 8.66 -9.67 -13.94
N GLN A 330 7.59 -8.87 -13.88
CA GLN A 330 6.54 -8.90 -14.90
C GLN A 330 7.07 -8.65 -16.32
N TYR A 331 8.16 -7.88 -16.42
CA TYR A 331 8.79 -7.49 -17.68
C TYR A 331 9.81 -8.51 -18.20
N ASP A 332 10.06 -9.60 -17.50
CA ASP A 332 10.71 -10.78 -18.09
C ASP A 332 9.72 -11.65 -18.86
N HIS A 333 8.47 -11.67 -18.39
CA HIS A 333 7.35 -12.35 -19.04
C HIS A 333 6.68 -11.49 -20.13
N ARG A 334 6.74 -10.17 -19.98
CA ARG A 334 6.25 -9.19 -20.96
C ARG A 334 7.35 -8.16 -21.29
N PRO A 335 8.37 -8.51 -22.09
CA PRO A 335 9.47 -7.59 -22.39
C PRO A 335 9.02 -6.26 -22.99
N LEU A 336 9.76 -5.19 -22.70
CA LEU A 336 9.71 -3.94 -23.47
C LEU A 336 10.21 -4.22 -24.88
N ARG A 337 9.68 -3.55 -25.91
CA ARG A 337 10.00 -3.85 -27.31
C ARG A 337 10.57 -2.64 -28.04
N VAL A 338 11.75 -2.80 -28.60
CA VAL A 338 12.46 -1.73 -29.31
C VAL A 338 13.02 -2.29 -30.62
N ARG A 339 13.17 -1.46 -31.66
CA ARG A 339 13.94 -1.86 -32.85
C ARG A 339 15.38 -1.41 -32.76
N ALA A 340 16.28 -2.23 -33.29
CA ALA A 340 17.70 -1.91 -33.37
C ALA A 340 17.93 -0.57 -34.08
N GLY A 341 18.74 0.30 -33.48
CA GLY A 341 19.04 1.64 -33.98
C GLY A 341 17.97 2.70 -33.69
N GLU A 342 16.77 2.32 -33.24
CA GLU A 342 15.79 3.30 -32.74
C GLU A 342 16.19 3.78 -31.34
N ARG A 343 15.94 5.06 -31.05
CA ARG A 343 16.09 5.60 -29.71
C ARG A 343 14.87 5.23 -28.87
N VAL A 344 15.08 4.74 -27.66
CA VAL A 344 14.03 4.51 -26.67
C VAL A 344 14.19 5.51 -25.52
N ARG A 345 13.06 6.02 -24.99
CA ARG A 345 13.03 6.81 -23.76
C ARG A 345 12.32 6.03 -22.67
N ILE A 346 12.96 5.86 -21.52
CA ILE A 346 12.35 5.22 -20.36
C ILE A 346 12.26 6.27 -19.27
N TRP A 347 11.04 6.67 -18.92
CA TRP A 347 10.76 7.47 -17.74
C TRP A 347 10.75 6.56 -16.52
N ILE A 348 11.42 7.00 -15.45
CA ILE A 348 11.49 6.27 -14.19
C ILE A 348 11.01 7.20 -13.07
N LEU A 349 10.06 6.72 -12.29
CA LEU A 349 9.65 7.30 -11.03
C LEU A 349 10.00 6.31 -9.92
N ASP A 350 10.72 6.77 -8.91
CA ASP A 350 10.89 6.03 -7.68
C ASP A 350 9.79 6.45 -6.69
N ALA A 351 8.71 5.67 -6.61
CA ALA A 351 7.59 5.99 -5.73
C ALA A 351 7.88 5.62 -4.27
N GLY A 352 8.82 4.71 -4.01
CA GLY A 352 9.17 4.25 -2.68
C GLY A 352 8.09 3.36 -2.02
N PRO A 353 7.78 3.57 -0.71
CA PRO A 353 7.97 4.83 0.01
C PRO A 353 9.37 5.13 0.55
N ASN A 354 10.28 4.17 0.65
CA ASN A 354 11.53 4.34 1.42
C ASN A 354 12.81 4.00 0.64
N ARG A 355 12.78 3.09 -0.35
CA ARG A 355 14.01 2.65 -1.02
C ARG A 355 14.31 3.48 -2.26
N SER A 356 15.59 3.75 -2.49
CA SER A 356 16.07 4.44 -3.69
C SER A 356 16.12 3.51 -4.92
N SER A 357 15.96 4.06 -6.12
CA SER A 357 16.22 3.37 -7.38
C SER A 357 17.61 3.67 -7.92
N ALA A 358 18.27 2.63 -8.45
CA ALA A 358 19.51 2.76 -9.20
C ALA A 358 19.32 2.17 -10.60
N PHE A 359 18.45 2.77 -11.42
CA PHE A 359 18.02 2.18 -12.69
C PHE A 359 19.18 2.03 -13.69
N HIS A 360 19.36 0.82 -14.21
CA HIS A 360 20.44 0.46 -15.13
C HIS A 360 19.91 -0.47 -16.24
N VAL A 361 20.47 -0.35 -17.44
CA VAL A 361 20.25 -1.29 -18.56
C VAL A 361 21.56 -2.00 -18.85
N VAL A 362 21.60 -3.31 -18.60
CA VAL A 362 22.76 -4.18 -18.83
C VAL A 362 23.08 -4.21 -20.32
N GLY A 363 24.33 -3.92 -20.67
CA GLY A 363 24.79 -3.81 -22.06
C GLY A 363 24.42 -2.50 -22.76
N GLY A 364 23.76 -1.57 -22.06
CA GLY A 364 23.43 -0.24 -22.57
C GLY A 364 24.24 0.88 -21.89
N GLN A 365 24.31 2.03 -22.57
CA GLN A 365 24.74 3.30 -21.98
C GLN A 365 23.71 4.37 -22.33
N PHE A 366 23.41 5.25 -21.37
CA PHE A 366 22.49 6.35 -21.58
C PHE A 366 23.22 7.50 -22.26
N GLY A 367 22.73 7.89 -23.44
CA GLY A 367 23.20 9.06 -24.18
C GLY A 367 22.42 10.34 -23.81
N THR A 368 21.35 10.21 -23.03
CA THR A 368 20.59 11.32 -22.46
C THR A 368 20.03 10.91 -21.12
N THR A 369 20.15 11.79 -20.13
CA THR A 369 19.60 11.59 -18.79
C THR A 369 19.02 12.90 -18.28
N TYR A 370 17.84 12.81 -17.71
CA TYR A 370 17.11 13.92 -17.10
C TYR A 370 16.63 13.48 -15.73
N ALA A 371 16.82 14.30 -14.71
CA ALA A 371 16.40 14.00 -13.34
C ALA A 371 15.95 15.29 -12.65
N GLU A 372 14.85 15.24 -11.92
CA GLU A 372 14.41 16.32 -11.01
C GLU A 372 14.37 17.72 -11.65
N GLY A 373 13.90 17.79 -12.90
CA GLY A 373 13.78 19.05 -13.62
C GLY A 373 15.02 19.44 -14.45
N ALA A 374 16.13 18.71 -14.33
CA ALA A 374 17.43 19.08 -14.90
C ALA A 374 17.97 18.03 -15.88
N TRP A 375 18.61 18.50 -16.96
CA TRP A 375 19.38 17.65 -17.85
C TRP A 375 20.72 17.33 -17.20
N LEU A 376 20.99 16.06 -16.95
CA LEU A 376 22.29 15.59 -16.50
C LEU A 376 23.18 15.24 -17.71
N LEU A 377 22.56 14.75 -18.79
CA LEU A 377 23.20 14.47 -20.07
C LEU A 377 22.22 14.77 -21.20
N ARG A 378 22.70 15.36 -22.30
CA ARG A 378 21.90 15.64 -23.50
C ARG A 378 22.41 14.87 -24.71
N ALA A 379 21.51 14.56 -25.65
CA ALA A 379 21.87 13.93 -26.91
C ALA A 379 22.98 14.73 -27.62
N GLY A 380 24.00 14.03 -28.12
CA GLY A 380 25.18 14.62 -28.76
C GLY A 380 26.31 15.00 -27.81
N SER A 381 26.14 14.82 -26.49
CA SER A 381 27.27 14.90 -25.55
C SER A 381 28.29 13.79 -25.83
N SER A 382 29.58 14.04 -25.57
CA SER A 382 30.64 13.03 -25.67
C SER A 382 30.70 12.09 -24.45
N GLY A 383 30.02 12.42 -23.36
CA GLY A 383 29.88 11.58 -22.17
C GLY A 383 28.66 10.65 -22.24
N GLY A 384 28.62 9.68 -21.33
CA GLY A 384 27.51 8.75 -21.14
C GLY A 384 27.20 8.56 -19.65
N SER A 385 26.01 8.05 -19.34
CA SER A 385 25.67 7.58 -17.99
C SER A 385 25.36 6.09 -17.99
N GLN A 386 25.78 5.39 -16.93
CA GLN A 386 25.48 3.97 -16.73
C GLN A 386 24.20 3.73 -15.93
N THR A 387 23.87 4.64 -15.01
CA THR A 387 22.82 4.45 -14.01
C THR A 387 22.11 5.78 -13.76
N LEU A 388 20.78 5.74 -13.64
CA LEU A 388 19.98 6.86 -13.13
C LEU A 388 19.66 6.60 -11.66
N ALA A 389 20.27 7.38 -10.77
CA ALA A 389 20.01 7.33 -9.33
C ALA A 389 18.82 8.23 -8.99
N LEU A 390 17.83 7.69 -8.27
CA LEU A 390 16.63 8.38 -7.82
C LEU A 390 16.38 8.01 -6.36
N GLY A 391 16.09 9.00 -5.50
CA GLY A 391 15.54 8.75 -4.18
C GLY A 391 14.02 8.59 -4.20
N PRO A 392 13.39 8.19 -3.09
CA PRO A 392 11.93 8.16 -2.99
C PRO A 392 11.31 9.50 -3.39
N SER A 393 10.21 9.45 -4.12
CA SER A 393 9.51 10.57 -4.77
C SER A 393 10.24 11.27 -5.92
N GLN A 394 11.47 10.86 -6.26
CA GLN A 394 12.22 11.46 -7.37
C GLN A 394 11.96 10.75 -8.69
N GLY A 395 12.15 11.50 -9.77
CA GLY A 395 11.89 10.99 -11.09
C GLY A 395 12.74 11.61 -12.20
N GLY A 396 12.82 10.88 -13.30
CA GLY A 396 13.60 11.27 -14.46
C GLY A 396 13.32 10.43 -15.69
N PHE A 397 14.17 10.56 -16.71
CA PHE A 397 14.20 9.61 -17.82
C PHE A 397 15.62 9.39 -18.31
N VAL A 398 15.80 8.26 -18.98
CA VAL A 398 17.00 7.93 -19.74
C VAL A 398 16.64 7.71 -21.20
N GLU A 399 17.57 8.03 -22.09
CA GLU A 399 17.49 7.62 -23.50
C GLU A 399 18.75 6.89 -23.91
N LEU A 400 18.56 5.84 -24.70
CA LEU A 400 19.60 5.03 -25.29
C LEU A 400 19.17 4.55 -26.67
N THR A 401 20.15 4.27 -27.51
CA THR A 401 19.97 3.63 -28.81
C THR A 401 20.73 2.31 -28.77
N ILE A 402 20.02 1.20 -28.99
CA ILE A 402 20.61 -0.13 -28.92
C ILE A 402 20.86 -0.61 -30.37
N PRO A 403 22.12 -0.75 -30.81
CA PRO A 403 22.42 -0.99 -32.23
C PRO A 403 22.22 -2.45 -32.66
N GLU A 404 22.25 -3.39 -31.72
CA GLU A 404 22.23 -4.82 -32.00
C GLU A 404 20.93 -5.47 -31.50
N PRO A 405 20.28 -6.33 -32.32
CA PRO A 405 19.17 -7.15 -31.84
C PRO A 405 19.61 -8.08 -30.70
N GLY A 406 18.75 -8.25 -29.71
CA GLY A 406 19.07 -9.04 -28.53
C GLY A 406 18.08 -8.86 -27.39
N ARG A 407 18.39 -9.46 -26.23
CA ARG A 407 17.65 -9.27 -24.98
C ARG A 407 18.56 -8.55 -23.99
N TYR A 408 18.16 -7.36 -23.57
CA TYR A 408 18.91 -6.50 -22.67
C TYR A 408 18.15 -6.41 -21.35
N SER A 409 18.75 -6.86 -20.25
CA SER A 409 18.11 -6.75 -18.94
C SER A 409 18.16 -5.33 -18.42
N PHE A 410 17.10 -4.88 -17.76
CA PHE A 410 17.13 -3.66 -16.95
C PHE A 410 16.85 -4.01 -15.50
N VAL A 411 17.44 -3.26 -14.57
CA VAL A 411 17.41 -3.54 -13.14
C VAL A 411 17.38 -2.26 -12.33
N SER A 412 16.92 -2.35 -11.08
CA SER A 412 17.47 -1.49 -10.03
C SER A 412 18.81 -2.07 -9.56
N HIS A 413 19.89 -1.30 -9.65
CA HIS A 413 21.25 -1.77 -9.36
C HIS A 413 21.57 -1.82 -7.85
N GLN A 414 20.59 -1.56 -6.99
CA GLN A 414 20.58 -2.19 -5.67
C GLN A 414 20.26 -3.67 -5.90
N MET A 415 21.29 -4.51 -6.06
CA MET A 415 21.10 -5.85 -6.62
C MET A 415 20.11 -6.73 -5.86
N ILE A 416 20.00 -6.55 -4.53
CA ILE A 416 18.97 -7.23 -3.74
C ILE A 416 17.55 -6.84 -4.14
N ASP A 417 17.34 -5.62 -4.64
CA ASP A 417 16.04 -5.15 -5.12
C ASP A 417 15.74 -5.68 -6.52
N ALA A 418 16.76 -5.87 -7.37
CA ALA A 418 16.60 -6.66 -8.58
C ALA A 418 16.15 -8.09 -8.23
N GLU A 419 16.87 -8.79 -7.34
CA GLU A 419 16.53 -10.15 -6.90
C GLU A 419 15.11 -10.26 -6.29
N ARG A 420 14.58 -9.16 -5.73
CA ARG A 420 13.23 -9.05 -5.18
C ARG A 420 12.13 -8.76 -6.21
N GLY A 421 12.45 -8.51 -7.48
CA GLY A 421 11.44 -8.26 -8.51
C GLY A 421 11.69 -7.06 -9.42
N ALA A 422 12.68 -6.21 -9.11
CA ALA A 422 12.89 -4.94 -9.80
C ALA A 422 13.81 -5.11 -11.01
N HIS A 423 13.42 -6.02 -11.91
CA HIS A 423 14.07 -6.19 -13.20
C HIS A 423 13.09 -6.56 -14.32
N GLY A 424 13.62 -6.58 -15.53
CA GLY A 424 12.89 -6.96 -16.72
C GLY A 424 13.81 -7.05 -17.93
N THR A 425 13.20 -7.33 -19.09
CA THR A 425 13.92 -7.43 -20.35
C THR A 425 13.44 -6.38 -21.36
N ILE A 426 14.38 -5.78 -22.10
CA ILE A 426 14.13 -5.11 -23.38
C ILE A 426 14.46 -6.11 -24.50
N GLU A 427 13.44 -6.46 -25.28
CA GLU A 427 13.56 -7.26 -26.51
C GLU A 427 13.81 -6.31 -27.69
N VAL A 428 15.02 -6.37 -28.25
CA VAL A 428 15.44 -5.56 -29.39
C VAL A 428 15.35 -6.39 -30.66
N THR A 429 14.42 -6.02 -31.55
CA THR A 429 14.24 -6.69 -32.84
C THR A 429 15.01 -5.97 -33.95
N ARG A 430 15.14 -6.63 -35.11
CA ARG A 430 15.62 -5.97 -36.33
C ARG A 430 14.67 -4.88 -36.83
#